data_AF-A0A3B9HE19-F1
#
_entry.id   AF-A0A3B9HE19-F1
#
_cell.length_a   1.000
_cell.length_b   1.000
_cell.length_c   1.000
_cell.angle_alpha   90.00
_cell.angle_beta   90.00
_cell.angle_gamma   90.00
#
_symmetry.space_group_name_H-M   'P 1'
#
loop_
_entity.id
_entity.type
_entity.pdbx_description
1 polymer ?
#
loop_
_entity_poly.entity_id
_entity_poly.type
_entity_poly.pdbx_seq_one_letter_code
_entity_poly.pdbx_strand_id
1 'polypeptide(L)' 'LPSDIVETTMAELQKHKCELVSSMYLDLMAGRPLEVDVINGAVSAIGNRFGVSTPVNDFISACLSLADKRARNK' A
#
# COMPACT_ATOMS: atom_id res chain seq x y z
N LEU A 1 -6.92 2.07 19.48
CA LEU A 1 -7.86 2.06 18.33
C LEU A 1 -9.14 1.37 18.76
N PRO A 2 -10.29 1.67 18.13
CA PRO A 2 -11.51 0.88 18.31
C PRO A 2 -11.25 -0.60 18.02
N SER A 3 -11.92 -1.51 18.74
CA SER A 3 -11.72 -2.95 18.59
C SER A 3 -12.23 -3.51 17.26
N ASP A 4 -13.13 -2.79 16.61
CA ASP A 4 -13.81 -3.10 15.35
C ASP A 4 -13.22 -2.35 14.14
N ILE A 5 -12.04 -1.74 14.29
CA ILE A 5 -11.43 -0.90 13.25
C ILE A 5 -11.15 -1.68 11.96
N VAL A 6 -10.84 -2.98 12.07
CA VAL A 6 -10.57 -3.83 10.91
C VAL A 6 -11.86 -4.08 10.14
N GLU A 7 -12.90 -4.53 10.85
CA GLU A 7 -14.20 -4.87 10.28
C GLU A 7 -14.87 -3.66 9.64
N THR A 8 -14.86 -2.52 10.33
CA THR A 8 -15.45 -1.26 9.83
C THR A 8 -14.72 -0.76 8.58
N THR A 9 -13.39 -0.71 8.60
CA THR A 9 -12.59 -0.31 7.42
C THR A 9 -12.85 -1.23 6.23
N MET A 10 -12.87 -2.55 6.44
CA MET A 10 -13.13 -3.51 5.37
C MET A 10 -14.55 -3.39 4.82
N ALA A 11 -15.54 -3.17 5.67
CA ALA A 11 -16.93 -2.96 5.26
C ALA A 11 -17.09 -1.68 4.42
N GLU A 12 -16.43 -0.59 4.79
CA GLU A 12 -16.42 0.66 4.01
C GLU A 12 -15.80 0.48 2.63
N LEU A 13 -14.63 -0.16 2.55
CA LEU A 13 -13.97 -0.47 1.28
C LEU A 13 -14.85 -1.34 0.37
N GLN A 14 -15.53 -2.34 0.93
CA GLN A 14 -16.43 -3.22 0.18
C GLN A 14 -17.69 -2.48 -0.31
N LYS A 15 -18.25 -1.60 0.53
CA LYS A 15 -19.44 -0.79 0.20
C LYS A 15 -19.18 0.14 -0.98
N HIS A 16 -18.02 0.78 -1.02
CA HIS A 16 -17.67 1.77 -2.04
C HIS A 16 -16.74 1.24 -3.14
N LYS A 17 -16.59 -0.08 -3.28
CA LYS A 17 -15.62 -0.72 -4.18
C LYS A 17 -15.70 -0.28 -5.66
N CYS A 18 -16.88 0.14 -6.13
CA CYS A 18 -17.08 0.57 -7.52
C CYS A 18 -16.70 2.03 -7.76
N GLU A 19 -16.56 2.82 -6.69
CA GLU A 19 -16.33 4.26 -6.72
C GLU A 19 -14.90 4.60 -6.25
N LEU A 20 -14.32 3.76 -5.41
CA LEU A 20 -13.00 3.97 -4.83
C LEU A 20 -11.89 3.69 -5.84
N VAL A 21 -11.15 4.73 -6.17
CA VAL A 21 -9.89 4.64 -6.90
C VAL A 21 -8.78 5.27 -6.05
N SER A 22 -7.74 4.50 -5.77
CA SER A 22 -6.57 4.99 -5.02
C SER A 22 -5.74 5.95 -5.87
N SER A 23 -5.21 7.02 -5.26
CA SER A 23 -4.22 7.91 -5.90
C SER A 23 -3.01 7.13 -6.41
N MET A 24 -2.48 6.20 -5.61
CA MET A 24 -1.34 5.36 -5.99
C MET A 24 -1.64 4.48 -7.21
N TYR A 25 -2.90 4.07 -7.41
CA TYR A 25 -3.32 3.38 -8.64
C TYR A 25 -3.29 4.32 -9.85
N LEU A 26 -3.77 5.56 -9.70
CA LEU A 26 -3.71 6.56 -10.77
C LEU A 26 -2.25 6.90 -11.15
N ASP A 27 -1.35 6.99 -10.16
CA ASP A 27 0.08 7.18 -10.39
C ASP A 27 0.72 6.00 -11.12
N LEU A 28 0.38 4.77 -10.72
CA LEU A 28 0.83 3.56 -11.39
C LEU A 28 0.39 3.53 -12.86
N MET A 29 -0.88 3.84 -13.13
CA MET A 29 -1.42 3.86 -14.49
C MET A 29 -0.80 4.96 -15.35
N ALA A 30 -0.42 6.09 -14.75
CA ALA A 30 0.27 7.18 -15.44
C ALA A 30 1.79 6.96 -15.54
N GLY A 31 2.33 5.88 -14.97
CA GLY A 31 3.76 5.60 -14.92
C GLY A 31 4.55 6.67 -14.16
N ARG A 32 3.94 7.29 -13.14
CA ARG A 32 4.56 8.24 -12.21
C ARG A 32 5.20 7.50 -11.03
N PRO A 33 6.15 8.14 -10.32
CA PRO A 33 6.67 7.61 -9.06
C PRO A 33 5.54 7.31 -8.08
N LEU A 34 5.69 6.24 -7.31
CA LEU A 34 4.72 5.76 -6.33
C LEU A 34 5.15 6.09 -4.91
N GLU A 35 4.19 6.12 -4.00
CA GLU A 35 4.40 6.27 -2.57
C GLU A 35 4.53 4.91 -1.85
N VAL A 36 4.81 3.83 -2.59
CA VAL A 36 4.84 2.45 -2.05
C VAL A 36 5.80 2.29 -0.87
N ASP A 37 6.98 2.91 -0.93
CA ASP A 37 7.98 2.82 0.15
C ASP A 37 7.55 3.60 1.41
N VAL A 38 6.73 4.64 1.23
CA VAL A 38 6.22 5.49 2.31
C VAL A 38 5.00 4.84 2.99
N ILE A 39 4.24 4.02 2.26
CA ILE A 39 3.04 3.35 2.79
C ILE A 39 3.38 1.90 3.21
N ASN A 40 3.50 0.98 2.26
CA ASN A 40 3.72 -0.44 2.55
C ASN A 40 5.15 -0.71 3.04
N GLY A 41 6.14 -0.03 2.44
CA GLY A 41 7.53 -0.13 2.87
C GLY A 41 7.73 0.35 4.31
N ALA A 42 7.09 1.44 4.69
CA ALA A 42 7.15 1.97 6.05
C ALA A 42 6.54 1.01 7.08
N VAL A 43 5.37 0.41 6.78
CA VAL A 43 4.77 -0.62 7.65
C VAL A 43 5.72 -1.80 7.82
N SER A 44 6.34 -2.26 6.73
CA SER A 44 7.29 -3.38 6.74
C SER A 44 8.53 -3.07 7.58
N ALA A 45 9.11 -1.88 7.42
CA ALA A 45 10.26 -1.43 8.19
C ALA A 45 9.96 -1.31 9.69
N ILE A 46 8.79 -0.77 10.05
CA ILE A 46 8.35 -0.67 11.44
C ILE A 46 8.08 -2.07 12.01
N GLY A 47 7.39 -2.94 11.27
CA GLY A 47 7.13 -4.32 11.67
C GLY A 47 8.41 -5.06 12.02
N ASN A 48 9.40 -5.02 11.12
CA ASN A 48 10.71 -5.62 11.35
C ASN A 48 11.42 -5.06 12.60
N ARG A 49 11.37 -3.74 12.82
CA ARG A 49 11.96 -3.09 14.01
C ARG A 49 11.38 -3.62 15.33
N PHE A 50 10.11 -4.01 15.34
CA PHE A 50 9.42 -4.52 16.54
C PHE A 50 9.22 -6.04 16.53
N GLY A 51 9.80 -6.77 15.58
CA GLY A 51 9.63 -8.23 15.46
C GLY A 51 8.23 -8.68 15.07
N VAL A 52 7.45 -7.80 14.42
CA VAL A 52 6.09 -8.09 13.92
C VAL A 52 6.17 -8.42 12.43
N SER A 53 5.72 -9.61 12.06
CA SER A 53 5.70 -10.05 10.65
C SER A 53 4.63 -9.31 9.84
N THR A 54 5.01 -8.78 8.67
CA THR A 54 4.16 -7.98 7.78
C THR A 54 4.11 -8.50 6.34
N PRO A 55 3.90 -9.81 6.12
CA PRO A 55 4.17 -10.46 4.83
C PRO A 55 3.36 -9.88 3.66
N VAL A 56 2.15 -9.39 3.92
CA VAL A 56 1.32 -8.75 2.89
C VAL A 56 1.91 -7.41 2.44
N ASN A 57 2.43 -6.60 3.37
CA ASN A 57 3.09 -5.34 3.03
C ASN A 57 4.42 -5.58 2.33
N ASP A 58 5.18 -6.59 2.78
CA ASP A 58 6.45 -6.99 2.16
C ASP A 58 6.21 -7.38 0.69
N PHE A 59 5.17 -8.18 0.43
CA PHE A 59 4.81 -8.60 -0.92
C PHE A 59 4.37 -7.42 -1.80
N ILE A 60 3.47 -6.56 -1.32
CA ILE A 60 2.99 -5.39 -2.06
C ILE A 60 4.17 -4.47 -2.40
N SER A 61 5.03 -4.18 -1.41
CA SER A 61 6.21 -3.34 -1.58
C SER A 61 7.15 -3.91 -2.62
N ALA A 62 7.47 -5.21 -2.54
CA ALA A 62 8.33 -5.89 -3.50
C ALA A 62 7.79 -5.77 -4.94
N CYS A 63 6.51 -6.06 -5.15
CA CYS A 63 5.88 -6.01 -6.48
C CYS A 63 5.88 -4.60 -7.08
N LEU A 64 5.45 -3.60 -6.31
CA LEU A 64 5.28 -2.24 -6.83
C LEU A 64 6.59 -1.45 -6.90
N SER A 65 7.64 -1.85 -6.17
CA SER A 65 8.97 -1.23 -6.25
C SER A 65 9.56 -1.25 -7.67
N LEU A 66 9.22 -2.26 -8.48
CA LEU A 66 9.67 -2.35 -9.88
C LEU A 66 9.07 -1.25 -10.74
N ALA A 67 7.77 -0.96 -10.56
CA ALA A 67 7.09 0.10 -11.29
C ALA A 67 7.61 1.48 -10.85
N ASP A 68 7.78 1.68 -9.55
CA ASP A 68 8.32 2.93 -8.99
C ASP A 68 9.74 3.22 -9.49
N LYS A 69 10.66 2.25 -9.42
CA LYS A 69 12.03 2.39 -9.95
C LYS A 69 12.04 2.76 -11.43
N ARG A 70 11.18 2.13 -12.24
CA ARG A 70 11.06 2.47 -13.67
C ARG A 70 10.57 3.90 -13.87
N ALA A 71 9.63 4.37 -13.06
CA ALA A 71 9.11 5.73 -13.16
C ALA A 71 10.14 6.79 -12.74
N ARG A 72 10.98 6.51 -11.73
CA ARG A 72 12.03 7.41 -11.23
C ARG A 72 13.28 7.48 -12.11
N ASN A 73 13.53 6.44 -12.92
CA ASN A 73 14.68 6.35 -13.81
C ASN A 73 14.40 6.92 -15.23
N LYS A 74 13.23 7.52 -15.45
CA LYS A 74 12.90 8.29 -16.66
C LYS A 74 13.42 9.71 -16.52
#